data_AF-A0A9N8D0H8-F1
#
_entry.id   AF-A0A9N8D0H8-F1
#
_cell.length_a   1.000
_cell.length_b   1.000
_cell.length_c   1.000
_cell.angle_alpha   90.00
_cell.angle_beta   90.00
_cell.angle_gamma   90.00
#
_symmetry.space_group_name_H-M   'P 1'
#
loop_
_entity.id
_entity.type
_entity.pdbx_description
1 polymer ?
#
loop_
_entity_poly.entity_id
_entity_poly.type
_entity_poly.pdbx_seq_one_letter_code
_entity_poly.pdbx_strand_id
1 'polypeptide(L)'
;MGTGGFLSSGMEYVHKLNEKASLSAFGQELNPESYAICKADMLIKGQKVDNIKLGNTLSNDQLRNDKFDYMLSNPPFGVDWKKIQKYITDEHTQKGFEGRFGAGLPRVSDGSLLFLMHLISKMRPESDGGSRIGIILNGSPLFTGGAGSGESEIRRYILENDLLEAIVALPTDMFYNTGIATYIWVLSNHKLTTRKGKVQLINASKERAKTGGRSGGGEVEGNDENVFYAAMRKSLGSKRKELTEEAIETIVQIYGQFVENDFSKIFDYRAFGYRRITVERPLKLAIFPKDAIRLEALQADSVWQKMDEPIQQAILDALTSFEAEKYLSRDKFLKQLKTKLAEVKLSAVQLKLIVKHLGEHDDEAEVCKAKGQIESNPDLRDNENVPLTENIADYFAREVLPHVPDAWIDETKLDPKDGEVGIVGYEIPFNRHFYVYEPPRALEEIDAELDAISAEIMQLLKGVHS
;
A
#
# COMPACT_ATOMS: atom_id res chain seq x y z
N MET A 1 22.26 12.21 -5.14
CA MET A 1 22.59 13.37 -4.27
C MET A 1 22.16 14.71 -4.91
N GLY A 2 21.74 14.70 -6.18
CA GLY A 2 21.47 15.91 -6.95
C GLY A 2 22.73 16.75 -7.08
N THR A 3 22.55 18.06 -6.95
CA THR A 3 23.63 19.05 -6.97
C THR A 3 24.37 19.19 -5.63
N GLY A 4 24.06 18.36 -4.62
CA GLY A 4 24.75 18.38 -3.32
C GLY A 4 24.08 19.21 -2.22
N GLY A 5 22.89 19.77 -2.47
CA GLY A 5 22.19 20.67 -1.53
C GLY A 5 22.05 20.11 -0.10
N PHE A 6 21.56 18.87 0.07
CA PHE A 6 21.43 18.26 1.40
C PHE A 6 22.76 18.10 2.13
N LEU A 7 23.82 17.74 1.43
CA LEU A 7 25.16 17.59 2.03
C LEU A 7 25.64 18.94 2.53
N SER A 8 25.54 19.95 1.68
CA SER A 8 25.96 21.31 1.97
C SER A 8 25.20 21.94 3.13
N SER A 9 23.87 21.92 3.08
CA SER A 9 23.03 22.47 4.16
C SER A 9 23.18 21.68 5.46
N GLY A 10 23.35 20.35 5.39
CA GLY A 10 23.57 19.51 6.57
C GLY A 10 24.90 19.82 7.26
N MET A 11 25.98 19.96 6.49
CA MET A 11 27.29 20.35 7.04
C MET A 11 27.25 21.74 7.68
N GLU A 12 26.65 22.72 6.99
CA GLU A 12 26.50 24.08 7.51
C GLU A 12 25.69 24.09 8.82
N TYR A 13 24.60 23.32 8.89
CA TYR A 13 23.79 23.19 10.10
C TYR A 13 24.58 22.62 11.28
N VAL A 14 25.33 21.53 11.06
CA VAL A 14 26.14 20.92 12.14
C VAL A 14 27.27 21.85 12.57
N HIS A 15 27.92 22.57 11.66
CA HIS A 15 28.95 23.55 12.02
C HIS A 15 28.40 24.72 12.84
N LYS A 16 27.16 25.15 12.59
CA LYS A 16 26.49 26.16 13.44
C LYS A 16 26.30 25.67 14.88
N LEU A 17 26.06 24.37 15.07
CA LEU A 17 25.90 23.77 16.40
C LEU A 17 27.24 23.48 17.08
N ASN A 18 28.25 23.09 16.30
CA ASN A 18 29.58 22.78 16.79
C ASN A 18 30.63 23.09 15.70
N GLU A 19 31.30 24.23 15.84
CA GLU A 19 32.34 24.68 14.91
C GLU A 19 33.52 23.69 14.80
N LYS A 20 33.76 22.88 15.83
CA LYS A 20 34.84 21.87 15.88
C LYS A 20 34.42 20.53 15.29
N ALA A 21 33.19 20.38 14.82
CA ALA A 21 32.73 19.14 14.20
C ALA A 21 33.59 18.82 12.96
N SER A 22 34.01 17.57 12.83
CA SER A 22 34.69 17.07 11.63
C SER A 22 33.71 16.20 10.85
N LEU A 23 33.36 16.64 9.64
CA LEU A 23 32.40 15.97 8.78
C LEU A 23 33.10 15.53 7.49
N SER A 24 32.80 14.32 7.05
CA SER A 24 33.19 13.81 5.74
C SER A 24 31.93 13.59 4.91
N ALA A 25 31.76 14.40 3.86
CA ALA A 25 30.63 14.25 2.96
C ALA A 25 30.86 13.09 1.97
N PHE A 26 29.83 12.27 1.77
CA PHE A 26 29.77 11.22 0.76
C PHE A 26 28.50 11.37 -0.06
N GLY A 27 28.57 11.02 -1.34
CA GLY A 27 27.42 11.13 -2.21
C GLY A 27 27.59 10.35 -3.50
N GLN A 28 26.46 9.95 -4.08
CA GLN A 28 26.43 9.33 -5.40
C GLN A 28 25.32 9.95 -6.25
N GLU A 29 25.64 10.22 -7.51
CA GLU A 29 24.72 10.80 -8.49
C GLU A 29 24.79 10.07 -9.82
N LEU A 30 23.64 9.90 -10.46
CA LEU A 30 23.52 9.30 -11.78
C LEU A 30 23.83 10.32 -12.88
N ASN A 31 23.30 11.54 -12.75
CA ASN A 31 23.43 12.59 -13.76
C ASN A 31 24.83 13.24 -13.75
N PRO A 32 25.62 13.16 -14.85
CA PRO A 32 26.99 13.68 -14.89
C PRO A 32 27.11 15.18 -14.60
N GLU A 33 26.16 16.00 -15.04
CA GLU A 33 26.16 17.45 -14.83
C GLU A 33 25.93 17.79 -13.35
N SER A 34 24.92 17.17 -12.74
CA SER A 34 24.62 17.32 -11.31
C SER A 34 25.78 16.82 -10.44
N TYR A 35 26.41 15.71 -10.84
CA TYR A 35 27.64 15.21 -10.23
C TYR A 35 28.78 16.23 -10.29
N ALA A 36 29.02 16.83 -11.46
CA ALA A 36 30.07 17.83 -11.64
C ALA A 36 29.84 19.08 -10.79
N ILE A 37 28.58 19.56 -10.72
CA ILE A 37 28.18 20.69 -9.87
C ILE A 37 28.43 20.37 -8.39
N CYS A 38 27.95 19.21 -7.93
CA CYS A 38 28.18 18.78 -6.55
C CYS A 38 29.67 18.65 -6.23
N LYS A 39 30.45 18.07 -7.14
CA LYS A 39 31.89 17.88 -6.96
C LYS A 39 32.63 19.22 -6.86
N ALA A 40 32.23 20.21 -7.68
CA ALA A 40 32.78 21.56 -7.60
C ALA A 40 32.43 22.25 -6.27
N ASP A 41 31.18 22.14 -5.81
CA ASP A 41 30.75 22.67 -4.50
C ASP A 41 31.54 22.04 -3.35
N MET A 42 31.71 20.72 -3.35
CA MET A 42 32.51 20.01 -2.35
C MET A 42 33.99 20.42 -2.38
N LEU A 43 34.57 20.66 -3.56
CA LEU A 43 35.94 21.15 -3.71
C LEU A 43 36.11 22.53 -3.07
N ILE A 44 35.18 23.46 -3.33
CA ILE A 44 35.18 24.82 -2.77
C ILE A 44 35.09 24.77 -1.24
N LYS A 45 34.32 23.82 -0.70
CA LYS A 45 34.14 23.62 0.75
C LYS A 45 35.26 22.79 1.40
N GLY A 46 36.33 22.46 0.67
CA GLY A 46 37.47 21.72 1.20
C GLY A 46 37.19 20.24 1.52
N GLN A 47 36.10 19.69 0.97
CA GLN A 47 35.73 18.28 1.17
C GLN A 47 36.50 17.36 0.21
N LYS A 48 36.66 16.08 0.60
CA LYS A 48 37.31 15.08 -0.25
C LYS A 48 36.41 14.73 -1.43
N VAL A 49 36.73 15.26 -2.60
CA VAL A 49 35.95 15.06 -3.84
C VAL A 49 35.88 13.60 -4.30
N ASP A 50 36.80 12.74 -3.86
CA ASP A 50 36.78 11.30 -4.16
C ASP A 50 35.64 10.57 -3.46
N ASN A 51 35.04 11.16 -2.42
CA ASN A 51 33.85 10.62 -1.75
C ASN A 51 32.57 10.85 -2.57
N ILE A 52 32.65 11.66 -3.63
CA ILE A 52 31.56 11.96 -4.54
C ILE A 52 31.69 11.04 -5.75
N LYS A 53 30.67 10.20 -5.96
CA LYS A 53 30.70 9.12 -6.95
C LYS A 53 29.71 9.39 -8.09
N LEU A 54 30.11 9.01 -9.31
CA LEU A 54 29.25 9.02 -10.49
C LEU A 54 28.75 7.60 -10.79
N GLY A 55 27.44 7.44 -10.98
CA GLY A 55 26.81 6.18 -11.39
C GLY A 55 25.45 5.94 -10.74
N ASN A 56 24.70 4.97 -11.27
CA ASN A 56 23.41 4.56 -10.72
C ASN A 56 23.59 3.90 -9.34
N THR A 57 22.99 4.47 -8.28
CA THR A 57 23.14 3.95 -6.90
C THR A 57 22.57 2.55 -6.68
N LEU A 58 21.52 2.18 -7.43
CA LEU A 58 20.87 0.88 -7.30
C LEU A 58 21.61 -0.20 -8.08
N SER A 59 22.08 0.09 -9.31
CA SER A 59 22.76 -0.92 -10.14
C SER A 59 24.30 -0.89 -10.11
N ASN A 60 24.89 0.17 -9.56
CA ASN A 60 26.33 0.36 -9.48
C ASN A 60 26.69 1.10 -8.18
N ASP A 61 26.56 0.41 -7.05
CA ASP A 61 26.87 0.96 -5.73
C ASP A 61 28.36 1.23 -5.57
N GLN A 62 28.75 2.50 -5.64
CA GLN A 62 30.15 2.93 -5.55
C GLN A 62 30.62 3.09 -4.10
N LEU A 63 29.72 2.93 -3.12
CA LEU A 63 29.97 3.10 -1.69
C LEU A 63 29.59 1.83 -0.92
N ARG A 64 29.71 0.65 -1.57
CA ARG A 64 29.17 -0.63 -1.08
C ARG A 64 29.60 -1.01 0.35
N ASN A 65 30.84 -0.68 0.71
CA ASN A 65 31.46 -1.06 1.98
C ASN A 65 31.37 0.06 3.04
N ASP A 66 30.96 1.26 2.64
CA ASP A 66 30.89 2.42 3.51
C ASP A 66 29.61 2.39 4.35
N LYS A 67 29.73 2.78 5.61
CA LYS A 67 28.63 2.95 6.56
C LYS A 67 28.64 4.37 7.10
N PHE A 68 27.47 4.93 7.40
CA PHE A 68 27.33 6.36 7.70
C PHE A 68 26.52 6.63 8.96
N ASP A 69 26.88 7.66 9.72
CA ASP A 69 26.13 8.14 10.90
C ASP A 69 24.78 8.75 10.52
N TYR A 70 24.80 9.63 9.53
CA TYR A 70 23.65 10.39 9.06
C TYR A 70 23.52 10.27 7.56
N MET A 71 22.30 10.01 7.08
CA MET A 71 22.02 9.90 5.66
C MET A 71 20.76 10.70 5.32
N LEU A 72 20.90 11.60 4.36
CA LEU A 72 19.81 12.44 3.86
C LEU A 72 19.59 12.16 2.38
N SER A 73 18.34 11.96 1.97
CA SER A 73 18.04 11.65 0.57
C SER A 73 16.68 12.17 0.13
N ASN A 74 16.62 12.60 -1.13
CA ASN A 74 15.38 12.88 -1.85
C ASN A 74 15.50 12.18 -3.22
N PRO A 75 15.27 10.86 -3.26
CA PRO A 75 15.34 10.12 -4.51
C PRO A 75 14.20 10.54 -5.44
N PRO A 76 14.33 10.27 -6.76
CA PRO A 76 13.22 10.45 -7.67
C PRO A 76 12.03 9.56 -7.27
N PHE A 77 10.82 10.13 -7.29
CA PHE A 77 9.61 9.43 -6.85
C PHE A 77 9.08 8.47 -7.91
N GLY A 78 8.69 7.25 -7.51
CA GLY A 78 7.99 6.32 -8.40
C GLY A 78 8.79 5.88 -9.63
N VAL A 79 10.11 5.76 -9.52
CA VAL A 79 10.97 5.43 -10.66
C VAL A 79 10.79 3.98 -11.09
N ASP A 80 10.46 3.79 -12.38
CA ASP A 80 10.55 2.49 -13.02
C ASP A 80 12.00 2.00 -13.04
N TRP A 81 12.23 0.78 -12.56
CA TRP A 81 13.56 0.18 -12.45
C TRP A 81 13.75 -1.00 -13.41
N LYS A 82 12.92 -1.10 -14.47
CA LYS A 82 12.97 -2.19 -15.46
C LYS A 82 14.35 -2.34 -16.11
N LYS A 83 15.01 -1.22 -16.42
CA LYS A 83 16.36 -1.21 -17.04
C LYS A 83 17.44 -1.82 -16.16
N ILE A 84 17.25 -1.80 -14.84
CA ILE A 84 18.20 -2.33 -13.85
C ILE A 84 17.65 -3.56 -13.12
N GLN A 85 16.53 -4.11 -13.59
CA GLN A 85 15.80 -5.17 -12.91
C GLN A 85 16.63 -6.41 -12.67
N LYS A 86 17.37 -6.86 -13.70
CA LYS A 86 18.23 -8.03 -13.58
C LYS A 86 19.23 -7.89 -12.44
N TYR A 87 19.89 -6.74 -12.30
CA TYR A 87 20.89 -6.52 -11.25
C TYR A 87 20.28 -6.64 -9.85
N ILE A 88 19.11 -6.03 -9.64
CA ILE A 88 18.42 -6.01 -8.35
C ILE A 88 17.85 -7.40 -8.03
N THR A 89 17.25 -8.08 -9.00
CA THR A 89 16.76 -9.46 -8.83
C THR A 89 17.90 -10.43 -8.56
N ASP A 90 19.03 -10.31 -9.26
CA ASP A 90 20.22 -11.14 -9.00
C ASP A 90 20.74 -10.89 -7.58
N GLU A 91 20.84 -9.64 -7.12
CA GLU A 91 21.27 -9.32 -5.76
C GLU A 91 20.31 -9.89 -4.70
N HIS A 92 19.00 -9.72 -4.88
CA HIS A 92 17.98 -10.26 -3.98
C HIS A 92 18.04 -11.79 -3.90
N THR A 93 18.07 -12.47 -5.05
CA THR A 93 18.02 -13.94 -5.11
C THR A 93 19.32 -14.60 -4.67
N GLN A 94 20.49 -14.01 -4.98
CA GLN A 94 21.79 -14.61 -4.69
C GLN A 94 22.33 -14.24 -3.32
N LYS A 95 22.03 -13.03 -2.82
CA LYS A 95 22.59 -12.53 -1.56
C LYS A 95 21.57 -12.44 -0.42
N GLY A 96 20.27 -12.41 -0.72
CA GLY A 96 19.24 -12.22 0.30
C GLY A 96 19.56 -11.03 1.22
N PHE A 97 19.60 -11.27 2.53
CA PHE A 97 19.94 -10.27 3.55
C PHE A 97 21.43 -9.91 3.67
N GLU A 98 22.34 -10.66 3.04
CA GLU A 98 23.73 -10.22 2.86
C GLU A 98 23.84 -9.12 1.78
N GLY A 99 22.84 -9.03 0.91
CA GLY A 99 22.64 -7.94 -0.04
C GLY A 99 21.73 -6.84 0.50
N ARG A 100 21.42 -5.86 -0.35
CA ARG A 100 20.61 -4.69 0.05
C ARG A 100 19.12 -4.95 0.00
N PHE A 101 18.67 -5.90 -0.81
CA PHE A 101 17.25 -6.08 -1.12
C PHE A 101 16.67 -7.37 -0.55
N GLY A 102 17.25 -7.93 0.52
CA GLY A 102 16.83 -9.21 1.11
C GLY A 102 15.37 -9.24 1.60
N ALA A 103 14.85 -8.11 2.08
CA ALA A 103 13.49 -8.01 2.59
C ALA A 103 12.40 -8.19 1.52
N GLY A 104 12.71 -7.94 0.25
CA GLY A 104 11.74 -8.03 -0.84
C GLY A 104 12.05 -7.07 -1.98
N LEU A 105 11.31 -7.22 -3.07
CA LEU A 105 11.39 -6.34 -4.25
C LEU A 105 10.03 -5.69 -4.49
N PRO A 106 9.93 -4.35 -4.57
CA PRO A 106 8.67 -3.69 -4.92
C PRO A 106 8.30 -4.01 -6.38
N ARG A 107 7.12 -3.60 -6.85
CA ARG A 107 6.80 -3.68 -8.28
C ARG A 107 7.82 -2.91 -9.15
N VAL A 108 8.04 -3.39 -10.37
CA VAL A 108 9.03 -2.81 -11.32
C VAL A 108 8.77 -1.33 -11.64
N SER A 109 7.50 -0.92 -11.61
CA SER A 109 7.10 0.46 -11.89
C SER A 109 7.32 1.44 -10.74
N ASP A 110 7.77 1.00 -9.57
CA ASP A 110 8.04 1.87 -8.42
C ASP A 110 9.24 1.40 -7.59
N GLY A 111 10.40 2.04 -7.79
CA GLY A 111 11.65 1.75 -7.09
C GLY A 111 11.85 2.52 -5.78
N SER A 112 10.85 3.24 -5.26
CA SER A 112 11.00 4.12 -4.10
C SER A 112 11.55 3.38 -2.86
N LEU A 113 11.01 2.18 -2.58
CA LEU A 113 11.46 1.35 -1.46
C LEU A 113 12.88 0.76 -1.66
N LEU A 114 13.39 0.68 -2.90
CA LEU A 114 14.76 0.23 -3.15
C LEU A 114 15.77 1.27 -2.67
N PHE A 115 15.48 2.57 -2.82
CA PHE A 115 16.34 3.62 -2.26
C PHE A 115 16.34 3.60 -0.73
N LEU A 116 15.18 3.33 -0.12
CA LEU A 116 15.08 3.18 1.34
C LEU A 116 15.92 2.00 1.83
N MET A 117 15.79 0.82 1.22
CA MET A 117 16.60 -0.36 1.53
C MET A 117 18.09 -0.13 1.25
N HIS A 118 18.45 0.61 0.20
CA HIS A 118 19.81 1.03 -0.05
C HIS A 118 20.38 1.81 1.14
N LEU A 119 19.67 2.81 1.67
CA LEU A 119 20.14 3.59 2.82
C LEU A 119 20.21 2.73 4.09
N ILE A 120 19.23 1.86 4.33
CA ILE A 120 19.24 0.93 5.47
C ILE A 120 20.51 0.04 5.42
N SER A 121 20.89 -0.44 4.24
CA SER A 121 22.11 -1.25 4.09
C SER A 121 23.41 -0.51 4.45
N LYS A 122 23.38 0.83 4.52
CA LYS A 122 24.54 1.67 4.88
C LYS A 122 24.55 2.07 6.36
N MET A 123 23.59 1.60 7.15
CA MET A 123 23.59 1.88 8.58
C MET A 123 24.82 1.24 9.26
N ARG A 124 25.41 1.98 10.20
CA ARG A 124 26.41 1.46 11.14
C ARG A 124 25.72 0.53 12.14
N PRO A 125 26.40 -0.49 12.69
CA PRO A 125 25.86 -1.29 13.78
C PRO A 125 25.46 -0.45 14.99
N GLU A 126 24.43 -0.88 15.74
CA GLU A 126 23.99 -0.21 16.99
C GLU A 126 25.14 -0.14 18.02
N SER A 127 25.99 -1.19 18.08
CA SER A 127 27.18 -1.24 18.95
C SER A 127 28.17 -0.09 18.72
N ASP A 128 28.15 0.49 17.52
CA ASP A 128 29.07 1.53 17.08
C ASP A 128 28.39 2.93 17.11
N GLY A 129 27.20 3.02 17.70
CA GLY A 129 26.39 4.24 17.81
C GLY A 129 25.22 4.31 16.84
N GLY A 130 25.10 3.35 15.91
CA GLY A 130 24.02 3.28 14.93
C GLY A 130 24.02 4.41 13.90
N SER A 131 22.86 4.60 13.28
CA SER A 131 22.65 5.58 12.22
C SER A 131 21.27 6.24 12.30
N ARG A 132 21.15 7.38 11.62
CA ARG A 132 19.88 8.07 11.36
C ARG A 132 19.72 8.37 9.88
N ILE A 133 18.52 8.10 9.34
CA ILE A 133 18.16 8.38 7.95
C ILE A 133 16.99 9.36 7.94
N GLY A 134 17.10 10.40 7.11
CA GLY A 134 15.98 11.22 6.66
C GLY A 134 15.80 11.08 5.15
N ILE A 135 14.69 10.51 4.70
CA ILE A 135 14.40 10.31 3.28
C ILE A 135 13.02 10.82 2.91
N ILE A 136 12.94 11.60 1.84
CA ILE A 136 11.68 12.13 1.32
C ILE A 136 11.12 11.18 0.27
N LEU A 137 9.87 10.75 0.43
CA LEU A 137 9.16 9.87 -0.50
C LEU A 137 7.75 10.41 -0.80
N ASN A 138 7.13 9.91 -1.86
CA ASN A 138 5.70 10.10 -2.10
C ASN A 138 4.86 9.17 -1.20
N GLY A 139 3.53 9.16 -1.37
CA GLY A 139 2.64 8.31 -0.57
C GLY A 139 2.71 6.81 -0.87
N SER A 140 3.16 6.40 -2.08
CA SER A 140 3.11 4.99 -2.52
C SER A 140 3.80 3.99 -1.57
N PRO A 141 5.00 4.26 -1.04
CA PRO A 141 5.66 3.42 -0.04
C PRO A 141 4.87 3.11 1.23
N LEU A 142 3.90 3.96 1.61
CA LEU A 142 3.13 3.81 2.86
C LEU A 142 2.14 2.64 2.81
N PHE A 143 1.51 2.39 1.66
CA PHE A 143 0.35 1.49 1.60
C PHE A 143 0.31 0.56 0.38
N THR A 144 1.14 0.76 -0.64
CA THR A 144 1.05 -0.08 -1.84
C THR A 144 1.60 -1.49 -1.58
N GLY A 145 0.99 -2.49 -2.22
CA GLY A 145 1.34 -3.90 -2.05
C GLY A 145 0.65 -4.54 -0.85
N GLY A 146 -0.09 -5.62 -1.10
CA GLY A 146 -0.81 -6.37 -0.07
C GLY A 146 0.08 -7.38 0.68
N ALA A 147 -0.50 -8.08 1.65
CA ALA A 147 0.18 -9.15 2.39
C ALA A 147 0.97 -10.12 1.48
N GLY A 148 2.22 -10.39 1.85
CA GLY A 148 3.16 -11.21 1.08
C GLY A 148 3.76 -10.56 -0.18
N SER A 149 3.34 -9.34 -0.57
CA SER A 149 4.00 -8.61 -1.65
C SER A 149 5.33 -8.02 -1.18
N GLY A 150 6.25 -7.76 -2.11
CA GLY A 150 7.57 -7.23 -1.75
C GLY A 150 7.52 -5.86 -1.08
N GLU A 151 6.59 -4.96 -1.45
CA GLU A 151 6.42 -3.69 -0.73
C GLU A 151 5.98 -3.90 0.73
N SER A 152 5.02 -4.82 0.95
CA SER A 152 4.55 -5.17 2.28
C SER A 152 5.64 -5.84 3.11
N GLU A 153 6.43 -6.73 2.52
CA GLU A 153 7.55 -7.39 3.20
C GLU A 153 8.70 -6.44 3.54
N ILE A 154 8.96 -5.44 2.71
CA ILE A 154 9.91 -4.37 3.03
C ILE A 154 9.41 -3.54 4.22
N ARG A 155 8.12 -3.16 4.24
CA ARG A 155 7.52 -2.46 5.40
C ARG A 155 7.56 -3.33 6.66
N ARG A 156 7.20 -4.61 6.53
CA ARG A 156 7.29 -5.61 7.61
C ARG A 156 8.69 -5.65 8.19
N TYR A 157 9.71 -5.77 7.35
CA TYR A 157 11.11 -5.75 7.76
C TYR A 157 11.47 -4.47 8.52
N ILE A 158 11.10 -3.31 7.99
CA ILE A 158 11.40 -2.01 8.61
C ILE A 158 10.73 -1.86 9.99
N LEU A 159 9.46 -2.27 10.11
CA LEU A 159 8.68 -2.11 11.34
C LEU A 159 9.06 -3.15 12.39
N GLU A 160 9.21 -4.42 12.02
CA GLU A 160 9.57 -5.50 12.95
C GLU A 160 11.02 -5.42 13.43
N ASN A 161 11.94 -4.84 12.63
CA ASN A 161 13.30 -4.51 13.09
C ASN A 161 13.39 -3.15 13.80
N ASP A 162 12.25 -2.54 14.13
CA ASP A 162 12.14 -1.29 14.86
C ASP A 162 12.96 -0.14 14.25
N LEU A 163 13.04 -0.08 12.91
CA LEU A 163 13.87 0.90 12.21
C LEU A 163 13.15 2.23 11.97
N LEU A 164 11.83 2.22 11.76
CA LEU A 164 11.05 3.42 11.48
C LEU A 164 10.74 4.21 12.76
N GLU A 165 11.28 5.41 12.91
CA GLU A 165 11.08 6.26 14.09
C GLU A 165 9.90 7.22 13.92
N ALA A 166 9.79 7.87 12.75
CA ALA A 166 8.69 8.77 12.46
C ALA A 166 8.39 8.91 10.96
N ILE A 167 7.17 9.34 10.65
CA ILE A 167 6.76 9.79 9.32
C ILE A 167 6.13 11.19 9.46
N VAL A 168 6.66 12.15 8.71
CA VAL A 168 6.14 13.53 8.66
C VAL A 168 5.46 13.77 7.32
N ALA A 169 4.14 13.99 7.30
CA ALA A 169 3.44 14.44 6.10
C ALA A 169 3.69 15.92 5.88
N LEU A 170 4.13 16.29 4.68
CA LEU A 170 4.40 17.67 4.29
C LEU A 170 3.22 18.27 3.51
N PRO A 171 3.12 19.62 3.45
CA PRO A 171 2.21 20.28 2.54
C PRO A 171 2.40 19.85 1.08
N THR A 172 1.32 19.90 0.31
CA THR A 172 1.33 19.76 -1.15
C THR A 172 2.09 20.92 -1.81
N ASP A 173 2.34 20.85 -3.12
CA ASP A 173 2.94 21.97 -3.89
C ASP A 173 4.28 22.53 -3.34
N MET A 174 5.06 21.69 -2.65
CA MET A 174 6.36 22.03 -2.07
C MET A 174 7.54 21.86 -3.04
N PHE A 175 7.32 21.14 -4.15
CA PHE A 175 8.36 20.76 -5.12
C PHE A 175 8.13 21.38 -6.50
N TYR A 176 9.22 21.71 -7.21
CA TYR A 176 9.17 22.37 -8.52
C TYR A 176 8.45 21.53 -9.59
N ASN A 177 8.62 20.20 -9.53
CA ASN A 177 8.22 19.28 -10.59
C ASN A 177 6.90 18.55 -10.30
N THR A 178 6.34 18.71 -9.10
CA THR A 178 5.12 17.99 -8.70
C THR A 178 4.40 18.67 -7.54
N GLY A 179 3.06 18.63 -7.58
CA GLY A 179 2.18 19.11 -6.51
C GLY A 179 1.75 18.04 -5.51
N ILE A 180 2.25 16.80 -5.64
CA ILE A 180 1.81 15.68 -4.79
C ILE A 180 2.16 15.86 -3.32
N ALA A 181 1.41 15.18 -2.45
CA ALA A 181 1.79 14.99 -1.06
C ALA A 181 3.10 14.18 -0.95
N THR A 182 3.96 14.61 -0.03
CA THR A 182 5.26 13.98 0.23
C THR A 182 5.45 13.77 1.72
N TYR A 183 6.31 12.83 2.06
CA TYR A 183 6.50 12.35 3.41
C TYR A 183 7.99 12.25 3.73
N ILE A 184 8.41 12.79 4.87
CA ILE A 184 9.74 12.54 5.41
C ILE A 184 9.67 11.28 6.26
N TRP A 185 10.44 10.27 5.87
CA TRP A 185 10.65 9.06 6.65
C TRP A 185 11.92 9.26 7.49
N VAL A 186 11.76 9.12 8.79
CA VAL A 186 12.86 9.18 9.76
C VAL A 186 13.10 7.76 10.29
N LEU A 187 14.28 7.22 10.03
CA LEU A 187 14.66 5.89 10.50
C LEU A 187 15.88 5.99 11.44
N SER A 188 15.92 5.09 12.42
CA SER A 188 17.11 4.86 13.25
C SER A 188 17.15 3.40 13.70
N ASN A 189 18.35 2.81 13.70
CA ASN A 189 18.61 1.52 14.34
C ASN A 189 19.18 1.68 15.77
N HIS A 190 19.18 2.89 16.30
CA HIS A 190 19.62 3.21 17.66
C HIS A 190 18.61 4.16 18.30
N LYS A 191 17.37 3.68 18.41
CA LYS A 191 16.25 4.41 19.00
C LYS A 191 16.44 4.59 20.51
N LEU A 192 16.01 5.75 21.00
CA LEU A 192 15.83 5.98 22.44
C LEU A 192 14.86 4.94 23.02
N THR A 193 15.10 4.52 24.27
CA THR A 193 14.27 3.50 24.94
C THR A 193 12.77 3.83 24.93
N THR A 194 12.41 5.12 25.05
CA THR A 194 11.01 5.58 25.03
C THR A 194 10.33 5.41 23.66
N ARG A 195 11.11 5.30 22.57
CA ARG A 195 10.65 5.15 21.19
C ARG A 195 10.71 3.71 20.67
N LYS A 196 11.30 2.77 21.41
CA LYS A 196 11.42 1.38 20.97
C LYS A 196 10.04 0.76 20.75
N GLY A 197 9.86 0.07 19.62
CA GLY A 197 8.60 -0.53 19.18
C GLY A 197 7.52 0.47 18.75
N LYS A 198 7.83 1.77 18.69
CA LYS A 198 6.87 2.83 18.39
C LYS A 198 7.24 3.62 17.14
N VAL A 199 6.20 4.15 16.50
CA VAL A 199 6.29 5.06 15.35
C VAL A 199 5.47 6.31 15.64
N GLN A 200 6.06 7.48 15.39
CA GLN A 200 5.37 8.76 15.46
C GLN A 200 4.90 9.19 14.07
N LEU A 201 3.61 9.44 13.89
CA LEU A 201 3.08 10.08 12.69
C LEU A 201 2.89 11.57 12.99
N ILE A 202 3.44 12.45 12.14
CA ILE A 202 3.35 13.90 12.28
C ILE A 202 2.68 14.49 11.05
N ASN A 203 1.48 15.04 11.20
CA ASN A 203 0.74 15.67 10.12
C ASN A 203 1.04 17.17 10.04
N ALA A 204 2.05 17.53 9.23
CA ALA A 204 2.35 18.92 8.89
C ALA A 204 1.75 19.34 7.53
N SER A 205 0.74 18.62 7.02
CA SER A 205 0.10 18.94 5.75
C SER A 205 -1.12 19.86 5.88
N LYS A 206 -1.47 20.32 7.10
CA LYS A 206 -2.65 21.18 7.31
C LYS A 206 -2.56 22.46 6.46
N GLU A 207 -3.69 22.81 5.85
CA GLU A 207 -3.83 23.98 4.98
C GLU A 207 -4.64 25.10 5.62
N ARG A 208 -4.40 26.34 5.17
CA ARG A 208 -5.24 27.50 5.52
C ARG A 208 -6.59 27.34 4.86
N ALA A 209 -7.65 27.80 5.51
CA ALA A 209 -8.95 27.95 4.86
C ALA A 209 -8.82 28.89 3.64
N LYS A 210 -9.43 28.50 2.52
CA LYS A 210 -9.52 29.41 1.37
C LYS A 210 -10.61 30.44 1.63
N THR A 211 -10.24 31.66 2.02
CA THR A 211 -11.18 32.79 1.98
C THR A 211 -11.38 33.24 0.53
N GLY A 212 -12.46 32.77 -0.11
CA GLY A 212 -12.96 33.26 -1.40
C GLY A 212 -12.50 32.47 -2.65
N GLY A 213 -13.49 32.03 -3.45
CA GLY A 213 -13.31 31.55 -4.83
C GLY A 213 -13.39 30.03 -5.03
N ARG A 214 -14.34 29.60 -5.88
CA ARG A 214 -14.67 28.21 -6.25
C ARG A 214 -13.43 27.35 -6.52
N SER A 215 -13.07 26.47 -5.58
CA SER A 215 -12.86 25.02 -5.78
C SER A 215 -12.18 24.40 -4.54
N GLY A 216 -12.98 23.67 -3.76
CA GLY A 216 -12.61 22.39 -3.15
C GLY A 216 -11.53 22.35 -2.08
N GLY A 217 -11.38 23.37 -1.25
CA GLY A 217 -10.67 23.24 0.04
C GLY A 217 -11.67 23.36 1.17
N GLY A 218 -11.68 22.42 2.12
CA GLY A 218 -12.51 22.51 3.31
C GLY A 218 -12.24 23.82 4.07
N GLU A 219 -13.29 24.39 4.64
CA GLU A 219 -13.19 25.58 5.49
C GLU A 219 -12.55 25.18 6.83
N VAL A 220 -11.52 25.90 7.25
CA VAL A 220 -10.97 25.84 8.61
C VAL A 220 -11.23 27.19 9.25
N GLU A 221 -12.26 27.32 10.08
CA GLU A 221 -12.51 28.56 10.81
C GLU A 221 -11.41 28.79 11.88
N GLY A 222 -10.75 29.95 11.83
CA GLY A 222 -9.84 30.41 12.90
C GLY A 222 -8.59 31.14 12.39
N ASN A 223 -7.88 31.82 13.31
CA ASN A 223 -6.54 32.36 13.04
C ASN A 223 -5.61 31.21 12.62
N ASP A 224 -4.90 31.36 11.50
CA ASP A 224 -3.96 30.41 10.87
C ASP A 224 -2.70 30.08 11.72
N GLU A 225 -2.81 29.92 13.04
CA GLU A 225 -1.68 29.59 13.92
C GLU A 225 -1.12 28.18 13.67
N ASN A 226 -1.89 27.32 12.98
CA ASN A 226 -1.63 25.89 12.83
C ASN A 226 -1.21 25.47 11.41
N VAL A 227 -0.76 26.42 10.59
CA VAL A 227 -0.37 26.19 9.20
C VAL A 227 1.14 26.14 9.07
N PHE A 228 1.64 25.05 8.49
CA PHE A 228 3.07 24.77 8.37
C PHE A 228 3.74 25.38 7.13
N TYR A 229 3.01 26.15 6.31
CA TYR A 229 3.57 26.76 5.11
C TYR A 229 3.16 28.21 4.90
N ALA A 230 4.01 28.93 4.16
CA ALA A 230 3.69 30.19 3.51
C ALA A 230 3.41 29.95 2.01
N ALA A 231 2.42 30.66 1.47
CA ALA A 231 2.19 30.70 0.04
C ALA A 231 3.23 31.59 -0.63
N MET A 232 3.83 31.10 -1.72
CA MET A 232 4.81 31.85 -2.49
C MET A 232 4.14 32.95 -3.31
N ARG A 233 4.75 34.14 -3.32
CA ARG A 233 4.27 35.27 -4.16
C ARG A 233 4.27 34.97 -5.66
N LYS A 234 5.21 34.14 -6.11
CA LYS A 234 5.32 33.67 -7.50
C LYS A 234 5.56 32.17 -7.48
N SER A 235 4.71 31.42 -8.17
CA SER A 235 4.90 29.97 -8.32
C SER A 235 6.12 29.67 -9.18
N LEU A 236 6.83 28.58 -8.87
CA LEU A 236 7.98 28.08 -9.62
C LEU A 236 7.67 26.65 -10.09
N GLY A 237 7.17 26.53 -11.33
CA GLY A 237 6.62 25.27 -11.82
C GLY A 237 5.39 24.87 -11.01
N SER A 238 5.44 23.67 -10.41
CA SER A 238 4.41 23.19 -9.47
C SER A 238 4.60 23.74 -8.05
N LYS A 239 5.75 24.34 -7.73
CA LYS A 239 6.01 24.83 -6.37
C LYS A 239 5.23 26.10 -6.11
N ARG A 240 4.39 26.08 -5.08
CA ARG A 240 3.57 27.21 -4.63
C ARG A 240 3.67 27.47 -3.14
N LYS A 241 4.20 26.52 -2.37
CA LYS A 241 4.29 26.58 -0.91
C LYS A 241 5.73 26.42 -0.45
N GLU A 242 6.06 27.02 0.67
CA GLU A 242 7.33 26.86 1.38
C GLU A 242 7.09 26.70 2.87
N LEU A 243 7.88 25.85 3.54
CA LEU A 243 7.86 25.77 5.00
C LEU A 243 8.48 27.05 5.55
N THR A 244 7.83 27.67 6.54
CA THR A 244 8.44 28.78 7.28
C THR A 244 9.48 28.24 8.27
N GLU A 245 10.39 29.09 8.74
CA GLU A 245 11.35 28.69 9.76
C GLU A 245 10.63 28.26 11.04
N GLU A 246 9.58 28.98 11.46
CA GLU A 246 8.79 28.61 12.65
C GLU A 246 8.10 27.25 12.45
N ALA A 247 7.63 26.94 11.23
CA ALA A 247 7.04 25.65 10.93
C ALA A 247 8.07 24.51 11.03
N ILE A 248 9.29 24.72 10.52
CA ILE A 248 10.39 23.75 10.64
C ILE A 248 10.72 23.51 12.12
N GLU A 249 10.89 24.57 12.91
CA GLU A 249 11.15 24.47 14.35
C GLU A 249 10.03 23.72 15.07
N THR A 250 8.78 24.04 14.76
CA THR A 250 7.60 23.40 15.36
C THR A 250 7.56 21.90 15.04
N ILE A 251 7.80 21.51 13.78
CA ILE A 251 7.86 20.10 13.38
C ILE A 251 8.97 19.36 14.13
N VAL A 252 10.16 19.97 14.25
CA VAL A 252 11.30 19.40 14.98
C VAL A 252 11.01 19.27 16.48
N GLN A 253 10.33 20.25 17.08
CA GLN A 253 9.89 20.20 18.48
C GLN A 253 8.84 19.10 18.70
N ILE A 254 7.81 19.03 17.86
CA ILE A 254 6.78 17.98 17.92
C ILE A 254 7.43 16.60 17.82
N TYR A 255 8.34 16.44 16.86
CA TYR A 255 9.14 15.24 16.74
C TYR A 255 9.89 14.96 18.05
N GLY A 256 10.73 15.88 18.53
CA GLY A 256 11.57 15.68 19.71
C GLY A 256 10.81 15.39 21.00
N GLN A 257 9.69 16.06 21.24
CA GLN A 257 8.88 15.91 22.45
C GLN A 257 8.24 14.52 22.55
N PHE A 258 7.89 13.89 21.42
CA PHE A 258 7.29 12.55 21.38
C PHE A 258 6.04 12.43 22.27
N VAL A 259 5.14 13.39 22.14
CA VAL A 259 3.84 13.43 22.82
C VAL A 259 2.72 13.47 21.79
N GLU A 260 1.57 12.89 22.11
CA GLU A 260 0.39 12.93 21.26
C GLU A 260 -0.31 14.29 21.32
N ASN A 261 -0.76 14.78 20.17
CA ASN A 261 -1.56 15.98 20.00
C ASN A 261 -2.28 15.95 18.63
N ASP A 262 -2.90 17.05 18.22
CA ASP A 262 -3.66 17.14 16.97
C ASP A 262 -2.83 16.87 15.69
N PHE A 263 -1.51 17.03 15.79
CA PHE A 263 -0.56 16.85 14.70
C PHE A 263 0.32 15.61 14.88
N SER A 264 0.42 15.06 16.09
CA SER A 264 1.34 13.97 16.44
C SER A 264 0.57 12.82 17.04
N LYS A 265 0.65 11.65 16.41
CA LYS A 265 0.05 10.41 16.91
C LYS A 265 1.11 9.34 17.06
N ILE A 266 1.07 8.55 18.13
CA ILE A 266 2.13 7.58 18.46
C ILE A 266 1.52 6.19 18.52
N PHE A 267 2.05 5.29 17.71
CA PHE A 267 1.52 3.94 17.56
C PHE A 267 2.57 2.90 17.93
N ASP A 268 2.14 1.79 18.53
CA ASP A 268 2.89 0.53 18.49
C ASP A 268 2.98 0.06 17.03
N TYR A 269 4.14 -0.44 16.61
CA TYR A 269 4.35 -0.83 15.21
C TYR A 269 3.34 -1.87 14.71
N ARG A 270 2.78 -2.71 15.61
CA ARG A 270 1.77 -3.73 15.26
C ARG A 270 0.45 -3.12 14.81
N ALA A 271 0.17 -1.86 15.16
CA ALA A 271 -1.02 -1.15 14.69
C ALA A 271 -1.05 -0.94 13.17
N PHE A 272 0.11 -1.05 12.51
CA PHE A 272 0.23 -0.98 11.05
C PHE A 272 0.19 -2.36 10.38
N GLY A 273 0.18 -3.42 11.18
CA GLY A 273 0.16 -4.79 10.70
C GLY A 273 -1.26 -5.33 10.64
N TYR A 274 -1.52 -6.15 9.63
CA TYR A 274 -2.70 -6.98 9.54
C TYR A 274 -2.32 -8.38 9.08
N ARG A 275 -3.22 -9.32 9.29
CA ARG A 275 -3.12 -10.67 8.79
C ARG A 275 -4.27 -10.94 7.84
N ARG A 276 -3.90 -11.23 6.59
CA ARG A 276 -4.85 -11.50 5.52
C ARG A 276 -5.23 -12.98 5.54
N ILE A 277 -6.42 -13.27 6.03
CA ILE A 277 -7.01 -14.60 6.00
C ILE A 277 -7.80 -14.79 4.70
N THR A 278 -7.86 -16.02 4.19
CA THR A 278 -8.76 -16.37 3.10
C THR A 278 -10.03 -16.95 3.68
N VAL A 279 -11.16 -16.37 3.30
CA VAL A 279 -12.49 -16.80 3.71
C VAL A 279 -13.08 -17.64 2.58
N GLU A 280 -13.38 -18.88 2.89
CA GLU A 280 -14.00 -19.83 1.98
C GLU A 280 -15.49 -19.94 2.27
N ARG A 281 -16.27 -20.15 1.21
CA ARG A 281 -17.72 -20.37 1.28
C ARG A 281 -18.08 -21.69 0.61
N PRO A 282 -19.14 -22.38 1.06
CA PRO A 282 -19.49 -23.67 0.51
C PRO A 282 -19.99 -23.52 -0.93
N LEU A 283 -19.60 -24.46 -1.77
CA LEU A 283 -20.18 -24.62 -3.10
C LEU A 283 -21.60 -25.16 -2.98
N LYS A 284 -22.59 -24.37 -3.40
CA LYS A 284 -24.00 -24.75 -3.46
C LYS A 284 -24.46 -24.63 -4.90
N LEU A 285 -24.82 -25.75 -5.53
CA LEU A 285 -25.15 -25.77 -6.95
C LEU A 285 -26.58 -26.24 -7.19
N ALA A 286 -27.37 -25.40 -7.85
CA ALA A 286 -28.56 -25.84 -8.56
C ALA A 286 -28.15 -26.37 -9.94
N ILE A 287 -28.67 -27.52 -10.34
CA ILE A 287 -28.42 -28.12 -11.65
C ILE A 287 -29.67 -28.01 -12.53
N PHE A 288 -29.49 -27.52 -13.75
CA PHE A 288 -30.54 -27.32 -14.75
C PHE A 288 -30.35 -28.28 -15.93
N PRO A 289 -30.84 -29.53 -15.84
CA PRO A 289 -30.56 -30.56 -16.84
C PRO A 289 -31.15 -30.30 -18.22
N LYS A 290 -32.16 -29.43 -18.33
CA LYS A 290 -32.93 -29.19 -19.55
C LYS A 290 -32.81 -27.76 -20.09
N ASP A 291 -31.97 -26.93 -19.47
CA ASP A 291 -31.78 -25.56 -19.92
C ASP A 291 -31.05 -25.53 -21.27
N ALA A 292 -31.70 -24.95 -22.28
CA ALA A 292 -31.20 -24.99 -23.65
C ALA A 292 -29.86 -24.25 -23.80
N ILE A 293 -29.70 -23.10 -23.14
CA ILE A 293 -28.49 -22.27 -23.23
C ILE A 293 -27.30 -23.01 -22.61
N ARG A 294 -27.51 -23.63 -21.44
CA ARG A 294 -26.49 -24.43 -20.74
C ARG A 294 -26.11 -25.68 -21.51
N LEU A 295 -27.06 -26.33 -22.17
CA LEU A 295 -26.81 -27.50 -23.03
C LEU A 295 -26.03 -27.13 -24.30
N GLU A 296 -26.33 -25.98 -24.92
CA GLU A 296 -25.54 -25.45 -26.04
C GLU A 296 -24.11 -25.14 -25.61
N ALA A 297 -23.93 -24.48 -24.45
CA ALA A 297 -22.61 -24.19 -23.90
C ALA A 297 -21.81 -25.46 -23.56
N LEU A 298 -22.46 -26.49 -23.02
CA LEU A 298 -21.86 -27.81 -22.78
C LEU A 298 -21.35 -28.44 -24.08
N GLN A 299 -22.16 -28.42 -25.14
CA GLN A 299 -21.80 -29.01 -26.44
C GLN A 299 -20.71 -28.24 -27.18
N ALA A 300 -20.60 -26.94 -26.95
CA ALA A 300 -19.56 -26.09 -27.50
C ALA A 300 -18.18 -26.29 -26.80
N ASP A 301 -18.13 -26.94 -25.63
CA ASP A 301 -16.87 -27.15 -24.90
C ASP A 301 -15.95 -28.12 -25.64
N SER A 302 -14.66 -27.77 -25.75
CA SER A 302 -13.66 -28.59 -26.43
C SER A 302 -13.49 -30.00 -25.84
N VAL A 303 -13.77 -30.20 -24.55
CA VAL A 303 -13.74 -31.52 -23.89
C VAL A 303 -14.95 -32.35 -24.30
N TRP A 304 -16.10 -31.71 -24.50
CA TRP A 304 -17.30 -32.36 -25.03
C TRP A 304 -17.06 -32.85 -26.45
N GLN A 305 -16.58 -31.98 -27.34
CA GLN A 305 -16.35 -32.30 -28.76
C GLN A 305 -15.38 -33.45 -28.99
N LYS A 306 -14.45 -33.69 -28.06
CA LYS A 306 -13.49 -34.80 -28.11
C LYS A 306 -14.03 -36.11 -27.54
N MET A 307 -15.23 -36.10 -26.98
CA MET A 307 -15.89 -37.29 -26.42
C MET A 307 -16.50 -38.12 -27.54
N ASP A 308 -16.51 -39.45 -27.39
CA ASP A 308 -17.13 -40.33 -28.38
C ASP A 308 -18.62 -40.01 -28.56
N GLU A 309 -19.07 -39.91 -29.82
CA GLU A 309 -20.46 -39.59 -30.18
C GLU A 309 -21.51 -40.44 -29.45
N PRO A 310 -21.33 -41.78 -29.27
CA PRO A 310 -22.29 -42.58 -28.51
C PRO A 310 -22.43 -42.15 -27.04
N ILE A 311 -21.33 -41.69 -26.42
CA ILE A 311 -21.35 -41.21 -25.04
C ILE A 311 -22.05 -39.85 -24.98
N GLN A 312 -21.78 -38.95 -25.94
CA GLN A 312 -22.48 -37.66 -26.03
C GLN A 312 -23.99 -37.86 -26.14
N GLN A 313 -24.43 -38.73 -27.05
CA GLN A 313 -25.86 -39.02 -27.25
C GLN A 313 -26.49 -39.61 -25.99
N ALA A 314 -25.83 -40.58 -25.34
CA ALA A 314 -26.31 -41.16 -24.08
C ALA A 314 -26.47 -40.11 -22.97
N ILE A 315 -25.57 -39.12 -22.89
CA ILE A 315 -25.69 -38.01 -21.94
C ILE A 315 -26.90 -37.14 -22.27
N LEU A 316 -27.08 -36.73 -23.53
CA LEU A 316 -28.21 -35.89 -23.93
C LEU A 316 -29.56 -36.58 -23.73
N ASP A 317 -29.66 -37.87 -24.05
CA ASP A 317 -30.86 -38.68 -23.83
C ASP A 317 -31.16 -38.81 -22.33
N ALA A 318 -30.14 -39.06 -21.52
CA ALA A 318 -30.27 -39.14 -20.07
C ALA A 318 -30.75 -37.80 -19.49
N LEU A 319 -30.17 -36.67 -19.91
CA LEU A 319 -30.54 -35.31 -19.47
C LEU A 319 -31.98 -34.94 -19.86
N THR A 320 -32.41 -35.30 -21.07
CA THR A 320 -33.77 -35.05 -21.56
C THR A 320 -34.83 -35.82 -20.75
N SER A 321 -34.46 -36.98 -20.22
CA SER A 321 -35.35 -37.84 -19.43
C SER A 321 -35.57 -37.37 -17.98
N PHE A 322 -34.93 -36.28 -17.53
CA PHE A 322 -35.20 -35.71 -16.20
C PHE A 322 -36.57 -35.00 -16.19
N GLU A 323 -37.33 -35.18 -15.11
CA GLU A 323 -38.67 -34.60 -14.97
C GLU A 323 -38.62 -33.16 -14.42
N ALA A 324 -37.81 -32.92 -13.38
CA ALA A 324 -37.67 -31.59 -12.81
C ALA A 324 -36.78 -30.67 -13.66
N GLU A 325 -37.15 -29.39 -13.70
CA GLU A 325 -36.38 -28.33 -14.38
C GLU A 325 -35.11 -27.94 -13.61
N LYS A 326 -35.13 -28.07 -12.29
CA LYS A 326 -34.06 -27.66 -11.38
C LYS A 326 -33.85 -28.70 -10.27
N TYR A 327 -32.59 -29.02 -9.98
CA TYR A 327 -32.19 -29.87 -8.86
C TYR A 327 -31.33 -29.08 -7.89
N LEU A 328 -31.79 -28.91 -6.65
CA LEU A 328 -31.06 -28.22 -5.57
C LEU A 328 -29.96 -29.10 -4.92
N SER A 329 -29.62 -30.24 -5.51
CA SER A 329 -28.62 -31.16 -4.95
C SER A 329 -27.85 -31.83 -6.07
N ARG A 330 -26.58 -31.43 -6.21
CA ARG A 330 -25.64 -32.02 -7.16
C ARG A 330 -25.54 -33.53 -6.97
N ASP A 331 -25.49 -34.00 -5.73
CA ASP A 331 -25.29 -35.43 -5.46
C ASP A 331 -26.53 -36.26 -5.82
N LYS A 332 -27.75 -35.72 -5.57
CA LYS A 332 -29.00 -36.35 -6.05
C LYS A 332 -29.05 -36.38 -7.57
N PHE A 333 -28.72 -35.28 -8.23
CA PHE A 333 -28.65 -35.19 -9.69
C PHE A 333 -27.66 -36.23 -10.26
N LEU A 334 -26.42 -36.25 -9.77
CA LEU A 334 -25.38 -37.18 -10.25
C LEU A 334 -25.75 -38.65 -10.02
N LYS A 335 -26.44 -38.97 -8.92
CA LYS A 335 -26.96 -40.31 -8.66
C LYS A 335 -28.01 -40.71 -9.70
N GLN A 336 -28.98 -39.84 -9.96
CA GLN A 336 -30.02 -40.09 -10.97
C GLN A 336 -29.45 -40.16 -12.39
N LEU A 337 -28.48 -39.30 -12.71
CA LEU A 337 -27.79 -39.30 -14.01
C LEU A 337 -27.10 -40.64 -14.25
N LYS A 338 -26.36 -41.14 -13.25
CA LYS A 338 -25.70 -42.46 -13.33
C LYS A 338 -26.71 -43.60 -13.49
N THR A 339 -27.86 -43.54 -12.82
CA THR A 339 -28.92 -44.55 -13.00
C THR A 339 -29.51 -44.51 -14.41
N LYS A 340 -29.73 -43.32 -14.96
CA LYS A 340 -30.29 -43.12 -16.31
C LYS A 340 -29.32 -43.51 -17.44
N LEU A 341 -28.01 -43.39 -17.20
CA LEU A 341 -26.96 -43.79 -18.14
C LEU A 341 -26.71 -45.30 -18.22
N ALA A 342 -27.32 -46.08 -17.31
CA ALA A 342 -27.28 -47.55 -17.25
C ALA A 342 -25.86 -48.16 -17.44
N GLU A 343 -25.50 -48.52 -18.67
CA GLU A 343 -24.24 -49.19 -19.03
C GLU A 343 -23.08 -48.22 -19.33
N VAL A 344 -23.37 -46.95 -19.61
CA VAL A 344 -22.37 -45.93 -19.94
C VAL A 344 -21.77 -45.34 -18.66
N LYS A 345 -20.51 -45.66 -18.39
CA LYS A 345 -19.77 -45.12 -17.25
C LYS A 345 -19.03 -43.84 -17.62
N LEU A 346 -19.43 -42.73 -17.01
CA LEU A 346 -18.71 -41.47 -17.13
C LEU A 346 -17.52 -41.41 -16.18
N SER A 347 -16.39 -40.95 -16.72
CA SER A 347 -15.21 -40.56 -15.96
C SER A 347 -15.48 -39.34 -15.08
N ALA A 348 -14.63 -39.12 -14.07
CA ALA A 348 -14.73 -37.94 -13.20
C ALA A 348 -14.61 -36.62 -13.97
N VAL A 349 -13.84 -36.59 -15.07
CA VAL A 349 -13.68 -35.41 -15.92
C VAL A 349 -15.00 -35.08 -16.63
N GLN A 350 -15.67 -36.10 -17.19
CA GLN A 350 -16.96 -35.93 -17.87
C GLN A 350 -18.06 -35.47 -16.89
N LEU A 351 -18.12 -36.06 -15.69
CA LEU A 351 -19.08 -35.62 -14.68
C LEU A 351 -18.84 -34.17 -14.23
N LYS A 352 -17.57 -33.77 -14.05
CA LYS A 352 -17.21 -32.38 -13.73
C LYS A 352 -17.60 -31.42 -14.86
N LEU A 353 -17.41 -31.81 -16.12
CA LEU A 353 -17.80 -31.01 -17.28
C LEU A 353 -19.32 -30.76 -17.30
N ILE A 354 -20.13 -31.80 -17.08
CA ILE A 354 -21.59 -31.68 -17.02
C ILE A 354 -22.00 -30.73 -15.89
N VAL A 355 -21.48 -30.93 -14.67
CA VAL A 355 -21.80 -30.06 -13.52
C VAL A 355 -21.34 -28.62 -13.74
N LYS A 356 -20.19 -28.40 -14.39
CA LYS A 356 -19.66 -27.06 -14.69
C LYS A 356 -20.62 -26.25 -15.57
N HIS A 357 -21.21 -26.86 -16.60
CA HIS A 357 -22.05 -26.14 -17.56
C HIS A 357 -23.52 -26.07 -17.13
N LEU A 358 -24.03 -27.16 -16.56
CA LEU A 358 -25.43 -27.24 -16.13
C LEU A 358 -25.67 -26.69 -14.72
N GLY A 359 -24.61 -26.46 -13.95
CA GLY A 359 -24.67 -25.95 -12.59
C GLY A 359 -24.58 -24.43 -12.50
N GLU A 360 -25.25 -23.87 -11.51
CA GLU A 360 -25.14 -22.47 -11.11
C GLU A 360 -25.17 -22.36 -9.59
N HIS A 361 -24.47 -21.35 -9.06
CA HIS A 361 -24.52 -21.07 -7.62
C HIS A 361 -25.94 -20.73 -7.19
N ASP A 362 -26.41 -21.36 -6.12
CA ASP A 362 -27.74 -21.13 -5.56
C ASP A 362 -27.71 -21.29 -4.03
N ASP A 363 -28.10 -20.25 -3.30
CA ASP A 363 -28.04 -20.26 -1.83
C ASP A 363 -29.03 -21.24 -1.18
N GLU A 364 -30.09 -21.64 -1.90
CA GLU A 364 -31.05 -22.65 -1.47
C GLU A 364 -30.59 -24.09 -1.75
N ALA A 365 -29.51 -24.27 -2.53
CA ALA A 365 -29.00 -25.59 -2.86
C ALA A 365 -28.23 -26.24 -1.69
N GLU A 366 -28.26 -27.57 -1.65
CA GLU A 366 -27.48 -28.38 -0.73
C GLU A 366 -25.98 -28.16 -0.96
N VAL A 367 -25.23 -28.11 0.15
CA VAL A 367 -23.77 -27.97 0.12
C VAL A 367 -23.13 -29.17 -0.58
N CYS A 368 -22.35 -28.88 -1.62
CA CYS A 368 -21.56 -29.86 -2.35
C CYS A 368 -20.44 -30.42 -1.46
N LYS A 369 -20.29 -31.75 -1.47
CA LYS A 369 -19.23 -32.43 -0.72
C LYS A 369 -18.42 -33.37 -1.62
N ALA A 370 -17.10 -33.36 -1.44
CA ALA A 370 -16.18 -34.31 -2.04
C ALA A 370 -15.55 -35.16 -0.93
N LYS A 371 -15.74 -36.49 -0.98
CA LYS A 371 -15.21 -37.42 0.03
C LYS A 371 -15.58 -37.05 1.48
N GLY A 372 -16.76 -36.46 1.69
CA GLY A 372 -17.26 -36.04 3.00
C GLY A 372 -16.80 -34.64 3.45
N GLN A 373 -15.87 -34.00 2.73
CA GLN A 373 -15.45 -32.63 2.98
C GLN A 373 -16.28 -31.65 2.16
N ILE A 374 -16.56 -30.48 2.73
CA ILE A 374 -17.23 -29.38 2.03
C ILE A 374 -16.32 -28.87 0.91
N GLU A 375 -16.87 -28.69 -0.28
CA GLU A 375 -16.15 -28.05 -1.38
C GLU A 375 -16.29 -26.53 -1.28
N SER A 376 -15.19 -25.79 -1.46
CA SER A 376 -15.23 -24.34 -1.54
C SER A 376 -15.76 -23.87 -2.89
N ASN A 377 -16.44 -22.72 -2.88
CA ASN A 377 -16.80 -21.98 -4.08
C ASN A 377 -15.72 -20.92 -4.37
N PRO A 378 -14.84 -21.12 -5.38
CA PRO A 378 -13.79 -20.15 -5.69
C PRO A 378 -14.33 -18.78 -6.11
N ASP A 379 -15.55 -18.72 -6.66
CA ASP A 379 -16.17 -17.48 -7.13
C ASP A 379 -16.68 -16.60 -5.99
N LEU A 380 -16.89 -17.19 -4.81
CA LEU A 380 -17.34 -16.51 -3.59
C LEU A 380 -16.24 -16.41 -2.52
N ARG A 381 -15.03 -16.86 -2.84
CA ARG A 381 -13.87 -16.76 -1.95
C ARG A 381 -13.48 -15.30 -1.78
N ASP A 382 -13.26 -14.88 -0.54
CA ASP A 382 -12.81 -13.54 -0.22
C ASP A 382 -11.58 -13.55 0.70
N ASN A 383 -11.08 -12.37 1.06
CA ASN A 383 -10.05 -12.21 2.06
C ASN A 383 -10.41 -11.11 3.05
N GLU A 384 -10.13 -11.38 4.31
CA GLU A 384 -10.29 -10.42 5.40
C GLU A 384 -8.93 -10.03 5.95
N ASN A 385 -8.77 -8.76 6.29
CA ASN A 385 -7.55 -8.22 6.90
C ASN A 385 -7.80 -8.02 8.39
N VAL A 386 -7.37 -8.99 9.20
CA VAL A 386 -7.48 -8.94 10.67
C VAL A 386 -6.32 -8.10 11.23
N PRO A 387 -6.54 -7.05 12.03
CA PRO A 387 -5.44 -6.33 12.68
C PRO A 387 -4.54 -7.27 13.50
N LEU A 388 -3.21 -7.09 13.47
CA LEU A 388 -2.29 -7.95 14.26
C LEU A 388 -2.50 -7.87 15.78
N THR A 389 -3.21 -6.86 16.24
CA THR A 389 -3.57 -6.69 17.65
C THR A 389 -4.82 -7.47 18.05
N GLU A 390 -5.48 -8.15 17.11
CA GLU A 390 -6.72 -8.90 17.35
C GLU A 390 -6.56 -10.40 17.09
N ASN A 391 -7.36 -11.21 17.78
CA ASN A 391 -7.44 -12.64 17.52
C ASN A 391 -8.30 -12.91 16.27
N ILE A 392 -7.81 -13.78 15.39
CA ILE A 392 -8.47 -14.13 14.14
C ILE A 392 -9.87 -14.72 14.36
N ALA A 393 -10.04 -15.61 15.34
CA ALA A 393 -11.33 -16.26 15.60
C ALA A 393 -12.36 -15.26 16.13
N ASP A 394 -11.95 -14.36 17.02
CA ASP A 394 -12.82 -13.31 17.58
C ASP A 394 -13.24 -12.32 16.48
N TYR A 395 -12.31 -11.89 15.63
CA TYR A 395 -12.62 -11.04 14.48
C TYR A 395 -13.60 -11.75 13.52
N PHE A 396 -13.31 -13.01 13.17
CA PHE A 396 -14.13 -13.78 12.22
C PHE A 396 -15.56 -13.99 12.73
N ALA A 397 -15.72 -14.26 14.03
CA ALA A 397 -17.02 -14.42 14.66
C ALA A 397 -17.83 -13.11 14.72
N ARG A 398 -17.15 -11.97 14.83
CA ARG A 398 -17.77 -10.65 14.94
C ARG A 398 -18.10 -10.02 13.58
N GLU A 399 -17.18 -10.12 12.62
CA GLU A 399 -17.25 -9.38 11.36
C GLU A 399 -17.66 -10.25 10.16
N VAL A 400 -17.45 -11.57 10.19
CA VAL A 400 -17.73 -12.44 9.03
C VAL A 400 -18.98 -13.29 9.24
N LEU A 401 -19.01 -14.09 10.31
CA LEU A 401 -20.09 -15.05 10.54
C LEU A 401 -21.52 -14.45 10.60
N PRO A 402 -21.75 -13.21 11.09
CA PRO A 402 -23.08 -12.60 11.07
C PRO A 402 -23.61 -12.33 9.66
N HIS A 403 -22.71 -12.14 8.68
CA HIS A 403 -23.05 -11.88 7.29
C HIS A 403 -22.99 -13.15 6.43
N VAL A 404 -22.07 -14.07 6.75
CA VAL A 404 -21.86 -15.33 6.03
C VAL A 404 -21.71 -16.51 7.01
N PRO A 405 -22.83 -17.07 7.52
CA PRO A 405 -22.80 -18.05 8.62
C PRO A 405 -22.14 -19.39 8.29
N ASP A 406 -22.05 -19.75 7.01
CA ASP A 406 -21.48 -21.01 6.53
C ASP A 406 -20.03 -20.87 6.02
N ALA A 407 -19.41 -19.71 6.20
CA ALA A 407 -18.02 -19.47 5.85
C ALA A 407 -17.04 -20.12 6.84
N TRP A 408 -15.84 -20.44 6.35
CA TRP A 408 -14.72 -20.88 7.19
C TRP A 408 -13.40 -20.28 6.70
N ILE A 409 -12.38 -20.35 7.55
CA ILE A 409 -11.04 -19.85 7.22
C ILE A 409 -10.24 -20.96 6.51
N ASP A 410 -9.58 -20.61 5.41
CA ASP A 410 -8.61 -21.51 4.77
C ASP A 410 -7.32 -21.61 5.61
N GLU A 411 -7.25 -22.62 6.46
CA GLU A 411 -6.10 -22.91 7.33
C GLU A 411 -4.87 -23.43 6.57
N THR A 412 -4.96 -23.67 5.26
CA THR A 412 -3.81 -24.14 4.46
C THR A 412 -2.86 -23.00 4.06
N LYS A 413 -3.33 -21.75 4.12
CA LYS A 413 -2.52 -20.58 3.81
C LYS A 413 -1.83 -20.08 5.07
N LEU A 414 -0.55 -20.39 5.20
CA LEU A 414 0.26 -20.02 6.36
C LEU A 414 1.28 -18.94 6.01
N ASP A 415 1.54 -18.02 6.93
CA ASP A 415 2.63 -17.06 6.79
C ASP A 415 3.98 -17.79 6.81
N PRO A 416 4.90 -17.50 5.87
CA PRO A 416 6.16 -18.24 5.79
C PRO A 416 7.14 -17.95 6.94
N LYS A 417 6.96 -16.86 7.72
CA LYS A 417 7.88 -16.51 8.80
C LYS A 417 7.49 -17.10 10.15
N ASP A 418 6.20 -17.07 10.47
CA ASP A 418 5.69 -17.55 11.76
C ASP A 418 4.92 -18.88 11.69
N GLY A 419 4.50 -19.31 10.49
CA GLY A 419 3.79 -20.56 10.26
C GLY A 419 2.33 -20.55 10.68
N GLU A 420 1.76 -19.39 11.01
CA GLU A 420 0.38 -19.24 11.44
C GLU A 420 -0.57 -18.95 10.26
N VAL A 421 -1.87 -19.20 10.45
CA VAL A 421 -2.90 -19.05 9.39
C VAL A 421 -3.07 -17.59 8.96
N GLY A 422 -3.02 -17.34 7.65
CA GLY A 422 -3.13 -16.03 7.04
C GLY A 422 -1.76 -15.38 6.81
N ILE A 423 -1.63 -14.58 5.75
CA ILE A 423 -0.36 -13.92 5.41
C ILE A 423 -0.29 -12.56 6.10
N VAL A 424 0.83 -12.26 6.75
CA VAL A 424 1.02 -10.96 7.39
C VAL A 424 1.31 -9.89 6.34
N GLY A 425 0.64 -8.75 6.47
CA GLY A 425 0.86 -7.55 5.70
C GLY A 425 1.06 -6.34 6.60
N TYR A 426 1.73 -5.32 6.07
CA TYR A 426 1.85 -4.03 6.75
C TYR A 426 1.43 -2.91 5.80
N GLU A 427 0.71 -1.94 6.34
CA GLU A 427 0.35 -0.68 5.68
C GLU A 427 0.32 0.46 6.71
N ILE A 428 0.69 1.66 6.28
CA ILE A 428 0.65 2.86 7.11
C ILE A 428 -0.43 3.77 6.52
N PRO A 429 -1.71 3.63 6.94
CA PRO A 429 -2.81 4.41 6.38
C PRO A 429 -2.82 5.81 7.00
N PHE A 430 -1.78 6.59 6.70
CA PHE A 430 -1.47 7.87 7.35
C PHE A 430 -2.70 8.78 7.46
N ASN A 431 -3.41 9.01 6.35
CA ASN A 431 -4.56 9.90 6.30
C ASN A 431 -5.73 9.40 7.16
N ARG A 432 -5.93 8.09 7.29
CA ARG A 432 -7.01 7.51 8.13
C ARG A 432 -6.81 7.90 9.59
N HIS A 433 -5.57 8.00 10.06
CA HIS A 433 -5.28 8.35 11.44
C HIS A 433 -5.56 9.81 11.75
N PHE A 434 -5.50 10.73 10.78
CA PHE A 434 -5.76 12.17 10.99
C PHE A 434 -7.10 12.63 10.44
N TYR A 435 -7.90 11.71 9.91
CA TYR A 435 -9.25 12.02 9.44
C TYR A 435 -10.14 12.36 10.64
N VAL A 436 -10.72 13.55 10.60
CA VAL A 436 -11.78 13.98 11.51
C VAL A 436 -13.06 13.94 10.69
N TYR A 437 -14.07 13.20 11.16
CA TYR A 437 -15.37 13.16 10.50
C TYR A 437 -16.05 14.52 10.65
N GLU A 438 -16.27 15.18 9.53
CA GLU A 438 -17.11 16.38 9.45
C GLU A 438 -18.51 15.94 9.00
N PRO A 439 -19.53 16.04 9.87
CA PRO A 439 -20.89 15.79 9.44
C PRO A 439 -21.27 16.79 8.33
N PRO A 440 -22.07 16.37 7.34
CA PRO A 440 -22.57 17.30 6.34
C PRO A 440 -23.35 18.43 7.05
N ARG A 441 -23.15 19.67 6.56
CA ARG A 441 -23.89 20.85 7.06
C ARG A 441 -25.39 20.61 6.95
N ALA A 442 -26.15 21.19 7.88
CA ALA A 442 -27.60 21.10 7.85
C ALA A 442 -28.15 21.78 6.59
N LEU A 443 -29.21 21.21 5.98
CA LEU A 443 -29.82 21.77 4.77
C LEU A 443 -30.31 23.20 5.01
N GLU A 444 -30.82 23.47 6.21
CA GLU A 444 -31.32 24.78 6.61
C GLU A 444 -30.22 25.87 6.62
N GLU A 445 -28.98 25.50 6.95
CA GLU A 445 -27.82 26.42 6.91
C GLU A 445 -27.40 26.72 5.46
N ILE A 446 -27.44 25.70 4.60
CA ILE A 446 -27.15 25.85 3.17
C ILE A 446 -28.17 26.77 2.50
N ASP A 447 -29.46 26.60 2.81
CA ASP A 447 -30.53 27.43 2.25
C ASP A 447 -30.42 28.89 2.72
N ALA A 448 -30.11 29.12 4.00
CA ALA A 448 -29.90 30.47 4.53
C ALA A 448 -28.70 31.19 3.89
N GLU A 449 -27.59 30.47 3.64
CA GLU A 449 -26.44 31.01 2.90
C GLU A 449 -26.78 31.32 1.44
N LEU A 450 -27.52 30.44 0.76
CA LEU A 450 -27.94 30.66 -0.62
C LEU A 450 -28.85 31.88 -0.76
N ASP A 451 -29.76 32.08 0.20
CA ASP A 451 -30.61 33.26 0.27
C ASP A 451 -29.78 34.53 0.51
N ALA A 452 -28.80 34.48 1.41
CA ALA A 452 -27.90 35.61 1.70
C ALA A 452 -27.06 35.99 0.46
N ILE A 453 -26.46 35.02 -0.21
CA ILE A 453 -25.67 35.22 -1.44
C ILE A 453 -26.57 35.75 -2.56
N SER A 454 -27.78 35.21 -2.69
CA SER A 454 -28.75 35.67 -3.69
C SER A 454 -29.16 37.12 -3.45
N ALA A 455 -29.36 37.52 -2.18
CA ALA A 455 -29.64 38.89 -1.80
C ALA A 455 -28.46 39.84 -2.11
N GLU A 456 -27.23 39.40 -1.85
CA GLU A 456 -26.01 40.17 -2.16
C GLU A 456 -25.82 40.36 -3.68
N ILE A 457 -26.01 39.30 -4.47
CA ILE A 457 -25.99 39.37 -5.94
C ILE A 457 -27.06 40.34 -6.46
N MET A 458 -28.27 40.29 -5.92
CA MET A 458 -29.34 41.22 -6.31
C MET A 458 -29.03 42.68 -5.94
N GLN A 459 -28.34 42.93 -4.83
CA GLN A 459 -27.84 44.26 -4.47
C GLN A 459 -26.76 44.76 -5.45
N LEU A 460 -25.80 43.90 -5.78
CA LEU A 460 -24.73 44.23 -6.75
C LEU A 460 -25.30 44.55 -8.14
N LEU A 461 -26.29 43.77 -8.61
CA LEU A 461 -26.95 44.02 -9.89
C LEU A 461 -27.74 45.34 -9.92
N LYS A 462 -28.35 45.74 -8.79
CA LYS A 462 -29.01 47.06 -8.69
C LYS A 462 -28.02 48.23 -8.76
N GLY A 463 -26.80 48.04 -8.25
CA GLY A 463 -25.73 49.04 -8.32
C GLY A 463 -25.14 49.26 -9.73
N VAL A 464 -25.36 48.33 -10.67
CA VAL A 464 -24.87 48.41 -12.06
C VAL A 464 -25.92 49.03 -13.02
N HIS A 465 -27.14 49.25 -12.54
CA HIS A 465 -28.24 49.89 -13.29
C HIS A 465 -28.64 51.26 -12.75
N SER A 466 -27.79 51.85 -11.89
CA SER A 466 -27.81 53.25 -11.48
C SER A 466 -26.61 53.95 -12.07
#